data_AF-A0A1V8UQY2-F1
#
_entry.id   AF-A0A1V8UQY2-F1
#
_cell.length_a   1.000
_cell.length_b   1.000
_cell.length_c   1.000
_cell.angle_alpha   90.00
_cell.angle_beta   90.00
_cell.angle_gamma   90.00
#
_symmetry.space_group_name_H-M   'P 1'
#
loop_
_entity.id
_entity.type
_entity.pdbx_description
1 polymer ?
#
loop_
_entity_poly.entity_id
_entity_poly.type
_entity_poly.pdbx_seq_one_letter_code
_entity_poly.pdbx_strand_id
1 'polypeptide(L)'
;MASPSRKRPRRKSPADASFRPNPALSPMRAAYPDDEYDEGAIDRSPRHVSWTSRLEQDATKPDRARASMSPARSSMKQALPAEDEDEDEYEYEDRMSVDGPTAEEEKLLFSPISGLKGKPKRAYRLGELFGGTPLWQIKGDAAKDETLCAAMHDLRDMTVTFSKYFCRPDPKLTKDAVKEICKDEENVTLVRYIGCLAMGGPDGLADWRVLFQDGLQLEALAMGVVSRALKEHVFSALWFAADEKLEKKLDLLDMKHVEKDGFYRTEQRAKKCRELSQGDLQFKRNVAKVSAQMASHLRFLYDLNVHVAKDPKKTYYWEDLERELYDIVTFAAKLSQEMRCVDDVVYYWSPTFKDEEFEPARMECYNLADMITKSPYRKKKVDGRDTAVLHEPDKGHEAIVRIVLSLGLIAYRKGGGDLAEILLKNERTQADGEAKRLPPDVRHARSLSRDSPHKLTGEEGFRTRLICKSAVQLQWGQQRLLTRQAGTSTHIGAVRKNDMSKYVNDRAGFVELFDVFLKEHPTYRVPVPKEPEVEAVSGRGK
;
A
#
# COMPACT_ATOMS: atom_id res chain seq x y z
N MET A 1 30.42 74.06 -4.39
CA MET A 1 30.19 74.79 -5.64
C MET A 1 29.84 73.80 -6.73
N ALA A 2 28.68 74.02 -7.37
CA ALA A 2 28.19 73.57 -8.68
C ALA A 2 28.22 72.07 -9.09
N SER A 3 27.02 71.47 -9.08
CA SER A 3 26.56 70.42 -10.01
C SER A 3 26.39 70.97 -11.45
N PRO A 4 26.07 70.13 -12.45
CA PRO A 4 24.64 69.93 -12.82
C PRO A 4 24.30 68.45 -13.17
N SER A 5 23.16 67.87 -12.76
CA SER A 5 21.77 68.01 -13.27
C SER A 5 21.66 67.58 -14.76
N ARG A 6 20.92 66.54 -15.16
CA ARG A 6 19.44 66.37 -15.31
C ARG A 6 19.25 65.10 -16.19
N LYS A 7 18.17 64.32 -16.27
CA LYS A 7 16.71 64.50 -16.08
C LYS A 7 16.06 63.10 -16.12
N ARG A 8 15.09 62.83 -15.24
CA ARG A 8 14.00 61.84 -15.46
C ARG A 8 12.90 62.46 -16.33
N PRO A 9 11.99 61.63 -16.88
CA PRO A 9 10.57 61.95 -16.79
C PRO A 9 9.75 60.88 -16.05
N ARG A 10 8.61 61.35 -15.54
CA ARG A 10 7.65 60.73 -14.64
C ARG A 10 6.49 60.07 -15.42
N ARG A 11 5.94 59.02 -14.79
CA ARG A 11 4.53 58.58 -14.63
C ARG A 11 3.55 58.70 -15.80
N LYS A 12 2.75 57.62 -15.98
CA LYS A 12 1.28 57.65 -15.95
C LYS A 12 0.72 56.25 -15.62
N SER A 13 -0.10 56.18 -14.58
CA SER A 13 -1.26 55.27 -14.43
C SER A 13 -2.49 56.18 -14.60
N PRO A 14 -3.64 55.72 -15.13
CA PRO A 14 -4.55 54.85 -14.37
C PRO A 14 -5.41 53.85 -15.19
N ALA A 15 -5.92 52.86 -14.44
CA ALA A 15 -7.22 52.17 -14.45
C ALA A 15 -8.12 52.02 -15.70
N ASP A 16 -8.88 50.91 -15.62
CA ASP A 16 -10.15 50.54 -16.28
C ASP A 16 -10.13 50.00 -17.72
N ALA A 17 -10.43 48.69 -17.87
CA ALA A 17 -11.58 48.21 -18.66
C ALA A 17 -11.68 46.66 -18.71
N SER A 18 -12.78 46.17 -18.12
CA SER A 18 -13.69 45.12 -18.62
C SER A 18 -13.18 43.73 -19.06
N PHE A 19 -13.45 42.78 -18.17
CA PHE A 19 -14.27 41.56 -18.35
C PHE A 19 -14.94 41.28 -19.74
N ARG A 20 -14.90 39.99 -20.13
CA ARG A 20 -15.79 39.19 -21.03
C ARG A 20 -15.26 38.82 -22.44
N PRO A 21 -15.80 37.77 -23.10
CA PRO A 21 -15.30 36.40 -23.00
C PRO A 21 -15.02 35.79 -24.40
N ASN A 22 -14.39 34.62 -24.46
CA ASN A 22 -14.15 33.91 -25.72
C ASN A 22 -15.41 33.12 -26.13
N PRO A 23 -15.97 33.29 -27.35
CA PRO A 23 -17.23 32.66 -27.74
C PRO A 23 -17.06 31.32 -28.49
N ALA A 24 -18.00 30.44 -28.17
CA ALA A 24 -18.75 29.55 -29.07
C ALA A 24 -18.09 28.29 -29.68
N LEU A 25 -18.46 27.18 -29.04
CA LEU A 25 -18.82 25.89 -29.65
C LEU A 25 -19.86 26.03 -30.77
N SER A 26 -19.79 25.17 -31.81
CA SER A 26 -20.93 24.31 -32.22
C SER A 26 -20.60 23.31 -33.35
N PRO A 27 -21.41 22.24 -33.50
CA PRO A 27 -21.00 20.93 -33.98
C PRO A 27 -21.49 20.61 -35.41
N MET A 28 -20.89 19.60 -36.04
CA MET A 28 -21.47 18.95 -37.23
C MET A 28 -21.74 17.47 -36.95
N ARG A 29 -22.99 17.09 -37.20
CA ARG A 29 -23.56 15.74 -37.12
C ARG A 29 -23.81 15.22 -38.54
N ALA A 30 -23.87 13.90 -38.63
CA ALA A 30 -24.53 13.06 -39.65
C ALA A 30 -23.66 12.55 -40.82
N ALA A 31 -23.42 11.24 -40.82
CA ALA A 31 -23.92 10.32 -41.85
C ALA A 31 -23.82 8.86 -41.31
N TYR A 32 -24.97 8.19 -41.15
CA TYR A 32 -25.07 6.73 -41.15
C TYR A 32 -25.35 6.27 -42.60
N PRO A 33 -24.95 5.04 -42.94
CA PRO A 33 -25.93 4.12 -43.52
C PRO A 33 -25.91 2.75 -42.84
N ASP A 34 -27.11 2.35 -42.42
CA ASP A 34 -27.81 1.06 -42.46
C ASP A 34 -27.03 -0.28 -42.54
N ASP A 35 -27.43 -1.13 -41.59
CA ASP A 35 -27.77 -2.57 -41.67
C ASP A 35 -26.71 -3.61 -42.04
N GLU A 36 -26.30 -4.41 -41.05
CA GLU A 36 -26.66 -5.83 -40.98
C GLU A 36 -26.45 -6.39 -39.55
N TYR A 37 -27.51 -6.99 -39.00
CA TYR A 37 -27.52 -7.73 -37.76
C TYR A 37 -26.79 -9.07 -37.95
N ASP A 38 -25.81 -9.37 -37.10
CA ASP A 38 -25.45 -10.76 -36.82
C ASP A 38 -25.38 -10.98 -35.30
N GLU A 39 -26.23 -11.88 -34.83
CA GLU A 39 -26.35 -12.28 -33.43
C GLU A 39 -25.27 -13.32 -33.12
N GLY A 40 -24.44 -13.05 -32.10
CA GLY A 40 -23.80 -14.13 -31.34
C GLY A 40 -22.31 -13.99 -31.09
N ALA A 41 -21.95 -13.37 -29.97
CA ALA A 41 -20.83 -13.81 -29.14
C ALA A 41 -20.91 -13.08 -27.78
N ILE A 42 -21.34 -13.81 -26.75
CA ILE A 42 -21.24 -13.33 -25.36
C ILE A 42 -19.75 -13.41 -24.99
N ASP A 43 -19.07 -12.27 -25.05
CA ASP A 43 -17.70 -12.11 -24.60
C ASP A 43 -17.60 -12.39 -23.09
N ARG A 44 -16.80 -13.41 -22.76
CA ARG A 44 -16.38 -13.77 -21.41
C ARG A 44 -14.89 -13.42 -21.31
N SER A 45 -14.58 -12.18 -20.90
CA SER A 45 -13.23 -11.75 -20.58
C SER A 45 -13.12 -11.19 -19.14
N PRO A 46 -12.01 -11.44 -18.41
CA PRO A 46 -11.76 -10.89 -17.09
C PRO A 46 -11.29 -9.44 -17.19
N ARG A 47 -12.05 -8.52 -16.60
CA ARG A 47 -11.77 -7.08 -16.61
C ARG A 47 -10.51 -6.74 -15.82
N HIS A 48 -9.43 -6.41 -16.51
CA HIS A 48 -8.33 -5.60 -15.99
C HIS A 48 -7.96 -4.53 -17.02
N VAL A 49 -8.54 -3.34 -16.92
CA VAL A 49 -8.30 -2.21 -17.85
C VAL A 49 -7.87 -0.98 -17.07
N SER A 50 -6.81 -0.33 -17.55
CA SER A 50 -6.25 0.91 -17.01
C SER A 50 -7.27 2.07 -17.03
N TRP A 51 -7.20 2.93 -16.01
CA TRP A 51 -8.19 4.01 -15.77
C TRP A 51 -8.30 5.04 -16.90
N THR A 52 -7.25 5.21 -17.70
CA THR A 52 -7.17 6.20 -18.78
C THR A 52 -7.96 5.79 -20.02
N SER A 53 -8.07 4.50 -20.33
CA SER A 53 -8.78 4.02 -21.54
C SER A 53 -10.31 4.08 -21.42
N ARG A 54 -10.85 4.33 -20.22
CA ARG A 54 -12.31 4.35 -19.99
C ARG A 54 -12.97 5.70 -20.26
N LEU A 55 -12.18 6.78 -20.35
CA LEU A 55 -12.71 8.13 -20.56
C LEU A 55 -13.08 8.42 -22.03
N GLU A 56 -12.57 7.64 -22.99
CA GLU A 56 -12.73 7.90 -24.41
C GLU A 56 -13.83 7.06 -25.09
N GLN A 57 -14.36 6.00 -24.46
CA GLN A 57 -15.26 5.06 -25.13
C GLN A 57 -16.76 5.15 -24.76
N ASP A 58 -17.17 5.77 -23.64
CA ASP A 58 -18.58 5.76 -23.20
C ASP A 58 -19.31 7.11 -23.39
N ALA A 59 -19.16 7.72 -24.57
CA ALA A 59 -19.84 8.96 -24.95
C ALA A 59 -20.90 8.78 -26.05
N THR A 60 -21.74 7.73 -25.99
CA THR A 60 -22.94 7.65 -26.86
C THR A 60 -24.14 6.96 -26.19
N LYS A 61 -25.11 7.80 -25.79
CA LYS A 61 -26.57 7.63 -25.54
C LYS A 61 -27.09 6.54 -24.57
N PRO A 62 -28.15 6.87 -23.79
CA PRO A 62 -28.75 5.96 -22.81
C PRO A 62 -29.90 5.16 -23.44
N ASP A 63 -29.99 3.87 -23.14
CA ASP A 63 -31.26 3.17 -23.29
C ASP A 63 -31.59 2.23 -22.13
N ARG A 64 -32.89 2.18 -21.84
CA ARG A 64 -33.53 1.57 -20.68
C ARG A 64 -33.41 0.05 -20.65
N ALA A 65 -32.93 -0.52 -19.54
CA ALA A 65 -33.26 -1.89 -19.16
C ALA A 65 -33.20 -2.12 -17.64
N ARG A 66 -34.41 -2.35 -17.09
CA ARG A 66 -34.81 -3.12 -15.90
C ARG A 66 -33.80 -3.31 -14.76
N ALA A 67 -34.06 -2.58 -13.67
CA ALA A 67 -33.54 -2.85 -12.35
C ALA A 67 -34.07 -4.19 -11.82
N SER A 68 -33.18 -5.17 -11.61
CA SER A 68 -33.40 -6.25 -10.64
C SER A 68 -32.97 -5.73 -9.27
N MET A 69 -33.96 -5.46 -8.42
CA MET A 69 -33.75 -5.06 -7.04
C MET A 69 -33.17 -6.23 -6.23
N SER A 70 -32.02 -6.03 -5.60
CA SER A 70 -31.51 -6.91 -4.56
C SER A 70 -32.34 -6.71 -3.26
N PRO A 71 -32.75 -7.79 -2.58
CA PRO A 71 -33.54 -7.73 -1.35
C PRO A 71 -32.64 -7.46 -0.14
N ALA A 72 -32.27 -6.19 0.07
CA ALA A 72 -31.60 -5.75 1.30
C ALA A 72 -31.96 -4.31 1.68
N ARG A 73 -33.12 -3.81 1.24
CA ARG A 73 -33.69 -2.52 1.65
C ARG A 73 -35.17 -2.69 1.98
N SER A 74 -35.43 -3.25 3.15
CA SER A 74 -36.76 -3.25 3.78
C SER A 74 -36.62 -3.34 5.29
N SER A 75 -36.03 -2.32 5.89
CA SER A 75 -36.39 -1.81 7.21
C SER A 75 -35.58 -0.55 7.48
N MET A 76 -36.21 0.42 8.13
CA MET A 76 -35.67 1.71 8.54
C MET A 76 -35.60 2.81 7.47
N LYS A 77 -36.78 3.32 7.11
CA LYS A 77 -37.00 4.78 7.00
C LYS A 77 -38.43 5.11 7.42
N GLN A 78 -38.55 5.79 8.55
CA GLN A 78 -39.60 6.70 9.06
C GLN A 78 -39.39 6.71 10.59
N ALA A 79 -39.21 7.81 11.32
CA ALA A 79 -39.36 9.24 11.05
C ALA A 79 -38.45 10.01 12.04
N LEU A 80 -38.01 11.21 11.68
CA LEU A 80 -37.71 12.28 12.65
C LEU A 80 -39.06 12.98 12.93
N PRO A 81 -39.36 13.41 14.16
CA PRO A 81 -38.87 14.73 14.60
C PRO A 81 -38.59 14.91 16.11
N ALA A 82 -37.99 16.07 16.38
CA ALA A 82 -37.98 16.88 17.60
C ALA A 82 -37.04 16.48 18.75
N GLU A 83 -36.26 17.50 19.12
CA GLU A 83 -35.51 17.70 20.35
C GLU A 83 -36.40 17.45 21.57
N ASP A 84 -35.88 16.74 22.57
CA ASP A 84 -36.03 17.09 23.97
C ASP A 84 -34.95 16.33 24.77
N GLU A 85 -34.31 17.10 25.66
CA GLU A 85 -33.33 16.68 26.64
C GLU A 85 -33.99 15.74 27.65
N ASP A 86 -33.38 14.58 27.92
CA ASP A 86 -33.42 13.93 29.24
C ASP A 86 -32.29 12.88 29.29
N GLU A 87 -31.31 13.18 30.13
CA GLU A 87 -30.17 12.34 30.47
C GLU A 87 -30.62 11.19 31.39
N ASP A 88 -30.78 9.99 30.85
CA ASP A 88 -30.83 8.78 31.66
C ASP A 88 -29.46 8.08 31.65
N GLU A 89 -28.81 8.20 32.80
CA GLU A 89 -27.54 7.62 33.21
C GLU A 89 -27.62 6.08 33.22
N TYR A 90 -27.13 5.43 32.15
CA TYR A 90 -26.93 3.98 32.14
C TYR A 90 -25.53 3.64 32.67
N GLU A 91 -25.45 3.27 33.95
CA GLU A 91 -24.28 2.60 34.54
C GLU A 91 -24.04 1.26 33.83
N TYR A 92 -23.06 1.25 32.91
CA TYR A 92 -22.48 0.02 32.37
C TYR A 92 -21.43 -0.50 33.37
N GLU A 93 -21.81 -1.44 34.22
CA GLU A 93 -20.83 -2.28 34.93
C GLU A 93 -20.19 -3.25 33.93
N ASP A 94 -19.11 -2.83 33.26
CA ASP A 94 -18.35 -3.72 32.38
C ASP A 94 -17.21 -4.41 33.15
N ARG A 95 -17.52 -5.62 33.65
CA ARG A 95 -16.53 -6.62 34.03
C ARG A 95 -16.11 -7.41 32.79
N MET A 96 -15.19 -6.85 32.01
CA MET A 96 -14.39 -7.59 31.03
C MET A 96 -12.91 -7.26 31.27
N SER A 97 -12.23 -8.09 32.08
CA SER A 97 -10.77 -8.07 32.12
C SER A 97 -10.24 -8.68 30.81
N VAL A 98 -10.13 -7.85 29.79
CA VAL A 98 -9.21 -8.14 28.68
C VAL A 98 -7.85 -7.72 29.19
N ASP A 99 -7.00 -8.69 29.52
CA ASP A 99 -5.60 -8.42 29.84
C ASP A 99 -4.99 -7.63 28.67
N GLY A 100 -4.74 -6.35 28.91
CA GLY A 100 -4.01 -5.51 27.97
C GLY A 100 -2.58 -6.03 27.78
N PRO A 101 -1.90 -5.64 26.69
CA PRO A 101 -0.51 -6.00 26.48
C PRO A 101 0.31 -5.60 27.71
N THR A 102 1.17 -6.51 28.14
CA THR A 102 2.05 -6.27 29.29
C THR A 102 2.96 -5.06 29.03
N ALA A 103 3.45 -4.41 30.08
CA ALA A 103 4.33 -3.25 29.96
C ALA A 103 5.61 -3.53 29.14
N GLU A 104 6.02 -4.79 28.98
CA GLU A 104 7.12 -5.19 28.10
C GLU A 104 6.70 -5.29 26.61
N GLU A 105 5.47 -5.74 26.34
CA GLU A 105 4.88 -5.75 24.99
C GLU A 105 4.58 -4.33 24.49
N GLU A 106 4.09 -3.43 25.34
CA GLU A 106 3.99 -2.01 25.01
C GLU A 106 5.37 -1.40 24.69
N LYS A 107 6.42 -1.77 25.45
CA LYS A 107 7.77 -1.27 25.20
C LYS A 107 8.32 -1.71 23.84
N LEU A 108 7.99 -2.92 23.40
CA LEU A 108 8.35 -3.44 22.07
C LEU A 108 7.49 -2.83 20.95
N LEU A 109 6.20 -2.62 21.19
CA LEU A 109 5.27 -1.97 20.26
C LEU A 109 5.53 -0.47 20.04
N PHE A 110 6.11 0.21 21.02
CA PHE A 110 6.36 1.66 21.00
C PHE A 110 7.84 2.05 20.97
N SER A 111 8.75 1.10 20.73
CA SER A 111 10.17 1.42 20.56
C SER A 111 10.41 2.19 19.24
N PRO A 112 11.06 3.37 19.27
CA PRO A 112 11.38 4.11 18.05
C PRO A 112 12.34 3.32 17.17
N ILE A 113 12.07 3.23 15.87
CA ILE A 113 12.94 2.58 14.87
C ILE A 113 14.36 3.16 14.89
N SER A 114 14.50 4.46 15.18
CA SER A 114 15.78 5.17 15.30
C SER A 114 16.54 4.91 16.62
N GLY A 115 15.95 4.18 17.57
CA GLY A 115 16.44 4.01 18.94
C GLY A 115 17.29 2.76 19.21
N LEU A 116 17.49 1.88 18.23
CA LEU A 116 18.29 0.65 18.39
C LEU A 116 19.79 0.97 18.54
N LYS A 117 20.19 1.41 19.74
CA LYS A 117 21.60 1.48 20.19
C LYS A 117 22.09 0.09 20.60
N GLY A 118 22.04 -0.86 19.68
CA GLY A 118 22.78 -2.12 19.78
C GLY A 118 23.92 -2.09 18.78
N LYS A 119 25.15 -2.46 19.19
CA LYS A 119 26.18 -2.88 18.22
C LYS A 119 25.53 -3.94 17.33
N PRO A 120 25.69 -3.92 15.99
CA PRO A 120 25.07 -4.92 15.12
C PRO A 120 25.62 -6.30 15.49
N LYS A 121 24.90 -7.03 16.36
CA LYS A 121 25.03 -8.47 16.47
C LYS A 121 24.19 -9.02 15.34
N ARG A 122 24.79 -9.36 14.20
CA ARG A 122 24.19 -10.32 13.25
C ARG A 122 25.20 -10.65 12.17
N ALA A 123 25.91 -11.76 12.36
CA ALA A 123 26.14 -12.63 11.23
C ALA A 123 24.75 -13.15 10.85
N TYR A 124 24.07 -12.48 9.92
CA TYR A 124 22.88 -13.05 9.29
C TYR A 124 23.35 -14.34 8.65
N ARG A 125 23.09 -15.49 9.28
CA ARG A 125 23.46 -16.78 8.70
C ARG A 125 22.53 -17.02 7.53
N LEU A 126 22.92 -16.50 6.37
CA LEU A 126 22.29 -16.75 5.07
C LEU A 126 22.11 -18.26 4.80
N GLY A 127 22.81 -19.13 5.51
CA GLY A 127 22.82 -20.58 5.32
C GLY A 127 21.50 -21.28 5.60
N GLU A 128 20.73 -20.85 6.61
CA GLU A 128 19.53 -21.59 7.05
C GLU A 128 18.48 -20.62 7.60
N LEU A 129 17.56 -20.17 6.73
CA LEU A 129 16.31 -19.60 7.22
C LEU A 129 15.64 -20.65 8.12
N PHE A 130 15.07 -20.20 9.24
CA PHE A 130 14.28 -21.04 10.13
C PHE A 130 15.04 -22.24 10.75
N GLY A 131 16.36 -22.10 10.93
CA GLY A 131 17.19 -23.15 11.54
C GLY A 131 17.21 -24.45 10.71
N GLY A 132 17.00 -24.34 9.40
CA GLY A 132 17.05 -25.46 8.45
C GLY A 132 15.73 -26.22 8.31
N THR A 133 14.71 -25.88 9.10
CA THR A 133 13.37 -26.46 8.96
C THR A 133 12.51 -25.60 8.02
N PRO A 134 12.05 -26.11 6.87
CA PRO A 134 11.19 -25.36 5.96
C PRO A 134 9.92 -24.85 6.64
N LEU A 135 9.46 -23.66 6.29
CA LEU A 135 8.32 -22.98 6.92
C LEU A 135 7.04 -23.84 6.88
N TRP A 136 6.83 -24.57 5.78
CA TRP A 136 5.67 -25.44 5.60
C TRP A 136 5.70 -26.71 6.47
N GLN A 137 6.86 -27.08 7.04
CA GLN A 137 7.01 -28.21 7.95
C GLN A 137 6.85 -27.83 9.43
N ILE A 138 6.88 -26.53 9.75
CA ILE A 138 6.66 -26.05 11.11
C ILE A 138 5.23 -26.38 11.54
N LYS A 139 5.10 -27.02 12.71
CA LYS A 139 3.81 -27.40 13.27
C LYS A 139 3.15 -26.22 13.99
N GLY A 140 1.88 -26.01 13.71
CA GLY A 140 1.05 -24.97 14.33
C GLY A 140 1.12 -23.63 13.61
N ASP A 141 -0.04 -22.99 13.45
CA ASP A 141 -0.16 -21.72 12.73
C ASP A 141 0.61 -20.59 13.42
N ALA A 142 0.49 -20.51 14.76
CA ALA A 142 1.16 -19.47 15.54
C ALA A 142 2.68 -19.54 15.37
N ALA A 143 3.27 -20.74 15.43
CA ALA A 143 4.71 -20.93 15.25
C ALA A 143 5.16 -20.56 13.83
N LYS A 144 4.38 -20.91 12.79
CA LYS A 144 4.65 -20.47 11.41
C LYS A 144 4.62 -18.94 11.30
N ASP A 145 3.60 -18.31 11.86
CA ASP A 145 3.38 -16.87 11.79
C ASP A 145 4.47 -16.10 12.56
N GLU A 146 4.85 -16.55 13.76
CA GLU A 146 5.95 -15.98 14.55
C GLU A 146 7.28 -16.09 13.81
N THR A 147 7.54 -17.25 13.22
CA THR A 147 8.76 -17.52 12.46
C THR A 147 8.86 -16.61 11.22
N LEU A 148 7.76 -16.45 10.49
CA LEU A 148 7.69 -15.56 9.34
C LEU A 148 7.78 -14.08 9.77
N CYS A 149 7.12 -13.69 10.87
CA CYS A 149 7.20 -12.37 11.45
C CYS A 149 8.66 -12.00 11.77
N ALA A 150 9.39 -12.89 12.46
CA ALA A 150 10.80 -12.69 12.76
C ALA A 150 11.66 -12.50 11.51
N ALA A 151 11.46 -13.32 10.47
CA ALA A 151 12.20 -13.16 9.20
C ALA A 151 11.85 -11.86 8.46
N MET A 152 10.59 -11.41 8.50
CA MET A 152 10.19 -10.12 7.93
C MET A 152 10.82 -8.95 8.71
N HIS A 153 10.94 -9.05 10.04
CA HIS A 153 11.66 -8.07 10.85
C HIS A 153 13.16 -8.08 10.56
N ASP A 154 13.80 -9.25 10.40
CA ASP A 154 15.21 -9.35 10.00
C ASP A 154 15.45 -8.67 8.64
N LEU A 155 14.59 -8.94 7.65
CA LEU A 155 14.66 -8.28 6.35
C LEU A 155 14.52 -6.77 6.47
N ARG A 156 13.58 -6.28 7.30
CA ARG A 156 13.44 -4.84 7.58
C ARG A 156 14.68 -4.26 8.24
N ASP A 157 15.27 -4.95 9.21
CA ASP A 157 16.49 -4.47 9.88
C ASP A 157 17.66 -4.37 8.91
N MET A 158 17.77 -5.32 7.96
CA MET A 158 18.76 -5.25 6.88
C MET A 158 18.52 -4.02 6.00
N THR A 159 17.28 -3.74 5.59
CA THR A 159 16.97 -2.58 4.74
C THR A 159 17.15 -1.24 5.46
N VAL A 160 16.82 -1.16 6.76
CA VAL A 160 17.08 0.02 7.61
C VAL A 160 18.58 0.25 7.80
N THR A 161 19.36 -0.83 7.97
CA THR A 161 20.81 -0.71 8.10
C THR A 161 21.43 -0.19 6.81
N PHE A 162 21.00 -0.75 5.68
CA PHE A 162 21.39 -0.31 4.35
C PHE A 162 21.00 1.14 4.05
N SER A 163 19.80 1.59 4.42
CA SER A 163 19.34 2.94 4.09
C SER A 163 20.14 4.06 4.76
N LYS A 164 20.84 3.77 5.86
CA LYS A 164 21.69 4.74 6.57
C LYS A 164 22.83 5.29 5.72
N TYR A 165 23.17 4.65 4.60
CA TYR A 165 24.13 5.20 3.64
C TYR A 165 23.61 6.45 2.90
N PHE A 166 22.31 6.72 2.96
CA PHE A 166 21.63 7.79 2.23
C PHE A 166 21.20 8.97 3.13
N CYS A 167 21.81 9.12 4.32
CA CYS A 167 21.37 10.09 5.33
C CYS A 167 22.05 11.48 5.26
N ARG A 168 22.91 11.73 4.26
CA ARG A 168 23.73 12.96 4.19
C ARG A 168 23.66 13.62 2.81
N PRO A 169 22.51 14.20 2.44
CA PRO A 169 22.33 14.89 1.17
C PRO A 169 23.36 16.02 0.97
N ASP A 170 23.88 16.15 -0.26
CA ASP A 170 24.68 17.31 -0.67
C ASP A 170 23.75 18.45 -1.08
N PRO A 171 23.71 19.56 -0.31
CA PRO A 171 22.81 20.67 -0.59
C PRO A 171 22.95 21.24 -2.01
N LYS A 172 24.13 21.15 -2.62
CA LYS A 172 24.38 21.64 -3.98
C LYS A 172 23.75 20.71 -5.02
N LEU A 173 23.95 19.40 -4.88
CA LEU A 173 23.44 18.40 -5.81
C LEU A 173 21.92 18.24 -5.67
N THR A 174 21.40 18.35 -4.46
CA THR A 174 19.97 18.16 -4.17
C THR A 174 19.09 19.33 -4.56
N LYS A 175 19.67 20.49 -4.90
CA LYS A 175 18.91 21.68 -5.31
C LYS A 175 18.09 21.43 -6.57
N ASP A 176 18.68 20.70 -7.52
CA ASP A 176 18.09 20.40 -8.83
C ASP A 176 17.74 18.90 -8.99
N ALA A 177 17.75 18.12 -7.90
CA ALA A 177 17.54 16.66 -7.93
C ALA A 177 16.30 16.22 -8.71
N VAL A 178 15.17 16.94 -8.57
CA VAL A 178 13.93 16.64 -9.30
C VAL A 178 14.09 16.79 -10.81
N LYS A 179 14.88 17.77 -11.25
CA LYS A 179 15.15 17.98 -12.66
C LYS A 179 16.12 16.91 -13.18
N GLU A 180 17.18 16.63 -12.43
CA GLU A 180 18.20 15.65 -12.86
C GLU A 180 17.65 14.22 -12.89
N ILE A 181 16.84 13.80 -11.91
CA ILE A 181 16.22 12.46 -11.93
C ILE A 181 15.25 12.29 -13.10
N CYS A 182 14.56 13.37 -13.50
CA CYS A 182 13.58 13.35 -14.59
C CYS A 182 14.18 13.62 -15.98
N LYS A 183 15.49 13.88 -16.08
CA LYS A 183 16.17 14.24 -17.32
C LYS A 183 16.52 13.04 -18.18
N ASP A 184 16.90 11.93 -17.55
CA ASP A 184 17.36 10.73 -18.24
C ASP A 184 16.25 9.68 -18.24
N GLU A 185 15.91 9.16 -19.42
CA GLU A 185 14.83 8.17 -19.59
C GLU A 185 15.12 6.86 -18.83
N GLU A 186 16.40 6.55 -18.60
CA GLU A 186 16.86 5.38 -17.82
C GLU A 186 16.33 5.41 -16.37
N ASN A 187 16.04 6.60 -15.82
CA ASN A 187 15.53 6.77 -14.47
C ASN A 187 14.02 6.52 -14.34
N VAL A 188 13.31 6.18 -15.43
CA VAL A 188 11.84 6.06 -15.43
C VAL A 188 11.30 5.10 -14.36
N THR A 189 12.00 3.98 -14.13
CA THR A 189 11.61 3.00 -13.11
C THR A 189 11.76 3.57 -11.70
N LEU A 190 12.86 4.28 -11.43
CA LEU A 190 13.10 4.95 -10.16
C LEU A 190 12.06 6.05 -9.92
N VAL A 191 11.78 6.88 -10.92
CA VAL A 191 10.73 7.91 -10.87
C VAL A 191 9.38 7.30 -10.52
N ARG A 192 9.01 6.19 -11.18
CA ARG A 192 7.77 5.44 -10.90
C ARG A 192 7.74 4.92 -9.47
N TYR A 193 8.84 4.38 -8.96
CA TYR A 193 8.94 3.92 -7.58
C TYR A 193 8.76 5.07 -6.60
N ILE A 194 9.51 6.16 -6.74
CA ILE A 194 9.40 7.33 -5.86
C ILE A 194 7.97 7.90 -5.89
N GLY A 195 7.34 7.99 -7.08
CA GLY A 195 5.95 8.46 -7.22
C GLY A 195 4.91 7.54 -6.57
N CYS A 196 5.20 6.24 -6.43
CA CYS A 196 4.37 5.28 -5.70
C CYS A 196 4.58 5.36 -4.17
N LEU A 197 5.77 5.76 -3.73
CA LEU A 197 6.16 5.74 -2.31
C LEU A 197 5.90 7.08 -1.62
N ALA A 198 6.01 8.19 -2.35
CA ALA A 198 5.93 9.54 -1.82
C ALA A 198 5.12 10.47 -2.73
N MET A 199 4.89 11.69 -2.25
CA MET A 199 4.26 12.76 -3.00
C MET A 199 4.90 14.11 -2.70
N GLY A 200 4.96 14.97 -3.71
CA GLY A 200 5.09 16.41 -3.51
C GLY A 200 3.76 16.88 -2.97
N GLY A 201 3.77 17.48 -1.79
CA GLY A 201 2.59 17.98 -1.12
C GLY A 201 1.95 19.17 -1.87
N PRO A 202 1.19 20.03 -1.17
CA PRO A 202 0.45 21.12 -1.80
C PRO A 202 1.37 22.16 -2.49
N ASP A 203 2.65 22.23 -2.12
CA ASP A 203 3.63 23.14 -2.74
C ASP A 203 4.35 22.51 -3.95
N GLY A 204 3.88 21.34 -4.42
CA GLY A 204 4.30 20.71 -5.66
C GLY A 204 5.80 20.39 -5.71
N LEU A 205 6.53 21.03 -6.63
CA LEU A 205 7.97 20.79 -6.82
C LEU A 205 8.83 21.20 -5.62
N ALA A 206 8.39 22.19 -4.83
CA ALA A 206 9.15 22.60 -3.65
C ALA A 206 9.19 21.47 -2.61
N ASP A 207 8.05 20.82 -2.38
CA ASP A 207 7.94 19.67 -1.49
C ASP A 207 8.73 18.45 -1.98
N TRP A 208 8.81 18.24 -3.29
CA TRP A 208 9.70 17.23 -3.86
C TRP A 208 11.18 17.53 -3.56
N ARG A 209 11.61 18.80 -3.65
CA ARG A 209 13.01 19.14 -3.31
C ARG A 209 13.32 18.87 -1.85
N VAL A 210 12.38 19.12 -0.93
CA VAL A 210 12.56 18.83 0.50
C VAL A 210 12.84 17.34 0.73
N LEU A 211 12.16 16.45 0.00
CA LEU A 211 12.38 14.99 0.09
C LEU A 211 13.81 14.58 -0.24
N PHE A 212 14.47 15.26 -1.19
CA PHE A 212 15.86 14.98 -1.57
C PHE A 212 16.88 15.73 -0.70
N GLN A 213 16.49 16.81 -0.04
CA GLN A 213 17.38 17.67 0.77
C GLN A 213 17.45 17.28 2.24
N ASP A 214 16.42 16.62 2.76
CA ASP A 214 16.39 16.14 4.13
C ASP A 214 16.96 14.72 4.23
N GLY A 215 17.99 14.54 5.06
CA GLY A 215 18.69 13.27 5.14
C GLY A 215 17.82 12.12 5.65
N LEU A 216 16.87 12.40 6.54
CA LEU A 216 15.94 11.40 7.04
C LEU A 216 14.96 10.96 5.96
N GLN A 217 14.45 11.90 5.15
CA GLN A 217 13.60 11.61 3.99
C GLN A 217 14.34 10.86 2.89
N LEU A 218 15.59 11.23 2.60
CA LEU A 218 16.40 10.54 1.58
C LEU A 218 16.71 9.09 2.00
N GLU A 219 17.03 8.87 3.28
CA GLU A 219 17.16 7.54 3.89
C GLU A 219 15.86 6.73 3.77
N ALA A 220 14.72 7.32 4.14
CA ALA A 220 13.42 6.67 4.03
C ALA A 220 13.03 6.36 2.56
N LEU A 221 13.37 7.23 1.60
CA LEU A 221 13.20 6.97 0.18
C LEU A 221 14.02 5.77 -0.29
N ALA A 222 15.29 5.68 0.10
CA ALA A 222 16.14 4.56 -0.25
C ALA A 222 15.56 3.23 0.29
N MET A 223 15.11 3.23 1.55
CA MET A 223 14.42 2.07 2.15
C MET A 223 13.14 1.70 1.38
N GLY A 224 12.33 2.70 1.00
CA GLY A 224 11.12 2.52 0.21
C GLY A 224 11.39 1.94 -1.17
N VAL A 225 12.40 2.44 -1.88
CA VAL A 225 12.83 1.96 -3.20
C VAL A 225 13.27 0.49 -3.12
N VAL A 226 14.08 0.14 -2.12
CA VAL A 226 14.50 -1.25 -1.88
C VAL A 226 13.28 -2.14 -1.66
N SER A 227 12.41 -1.75 -0.73
CA SER A 227 11.24 -2.54 -0.37
C SER A 227 10.25 -2.68 -1.53
N ARG A 228 10.09 -1.64 -2.35
CA ARG A 228 9.26 -1.68 -3.56
C ARG A 228 9.82 -2.64 -4.61
N ALA A 229 11.13 -2.59 -4.85
CA ALA A 229 11.81 -3.48 -5.77
C ALA A 229 11.72 -4.95 -5.32
N LEU A 230 11.92 -5.22 -4.03
CA LEU A 230 11.74 -6.57 -3.47
C LEU A 230 10.30 -7.05 -3.66
N LYS A 231 9.31 -6.21 -3.37
CA LYS A 231 7.90 -6.58 -3.58
C LYS A 231 7.64 -6.94 -5.05
N GLU A 232 8.10 -6.14 -5.99
CA GLU A 232 7.84 -6.32 -7.42
C GLU A 232 8.62 -7.48 -8.04
N HIS A 233 9.92 -7.59 -7.75
CA HIS A 233 10.81 -8.54 -8.43
C HIS A 233 11.06 -9.84 -7.66
N VAL A 234 10.77 -9.88 -6.36
CA VAL A 234 11.05 -11.04 -5.51
C VAL A 234 9.75 -11.67 -4.98
N PHE A 235 8.91 -10.88 -4.30
CA PHE A 235 7.70 -11.41 -3.66
C PHE A 235 6.48 -11.52 -4.58
N SER A 236 6.46 -10.81 -5.71
CA SER A 236 5.36 -10.93 -6.68
C SER A 236 5.53 -12.12 -7.63
N ALA A 237 6.74 -12.68 -7.74
CA ALA A 237 6.97 -13.90 -8.51
C ALA A 237 6.19 -15.09 -7.92
N LEU A 238 5.61 -15.93 -8.78
CA LEU A 238 5.01 -17.21 -8.35
C LEU A 238 6.05 -18.16 -7.78
N TRP A 239 7.28 -18.09 -8.31
CA TRP A 239 8.46 -18.72 -7.76
C TRP A 239 9.69 -17.91 -8.13
N PHE A 240 10.44 -17.43 -7.13
CA PHE A 240 11.65 -16.67 -7.42
C PHE A 240 12.67 -17.54 -8.14
N ALA A 241 13.32 -16.95 -9.15
CA ALA A 241 14.27 -17.59 -10.04
C ALA A 241 13.71 -18.71 -10.95
N ALA A 242 12.39 -18.76 -11.15
CA ALA A 242 11.82 -19.55 -12.24
C ALA A 242 12.40 -19.12 -13.60
N ASP A 243 12.64 -20.08 -14.49
CA ASP A 243 12.84 -19.78 -15.91
C ASP A 243 11.48 -19.54 -16.59
N GLU A 244 11.49 -19.04 -17.82
CA GLU A 244 10.27 -18.70 -18.56
C GLU A 244 9.32 -19.91 -18.72
N LYS A 245 9.88 -21.12 -18.85
CA LYS A 245 9.08 -22.35 -18.98
C LYS A 245 8.36 -22.68 -17.67
N LEU A 246 9.06 -22.57 -16.54
CA LEU A 246 8.49 -22.80 -15.23
C LEU A 246 7.50 -21.72 -14.83
N GLU A 247 7.79 -20.45 -15.14
CA GLU A 247 6.88 -19.32 -14.91
C GLU A 247 5.55 -19.54 -15.65
N LYS A 248 5.60 -19.80 -16.97
CA LYS A 248 4.40 -20.14 -17.76
C LYS A 248 3.65 -21.35 -17.19
N LYS A 249 4.37 -22.36 -16.70
CA LYS A 249 3.74 -23.55 -16.10
C LYS A 249 3.01 -23.22 -14.80
N LEU A 250 3.58 -22.37 -13.96
CA LEU A 250 2.94 -21.91 -12.72
C LEU A 250 1.74 -21.00 -13.01
N ASP A 251 1.84 -20.12 -14.02
CA ASP A 251 0.72 -19.29 -14.47
C ASP A 251 -0.44 -20.15 -14.99
N LEU A 252 -0.15 -21.13 -15.85
CA LEU A 252 -1.17 -22.07 -16.35
C LEU A 252 -1.82 -22.88 -15.22
N LEU A 253 -1.06 -23.22 -14.17
CA LEU A 253 -1.61 -23.90 -12.99
C LEU A 253 -2.59 -23.01 -12.23
N ASP A 254 -2.25 -21.73 -12.04
CA ASP A 254 -3.15 -20.75 -11.42
C ASP A 254 -4.40 -20.50 -12.29
N MET A 255 -4.24 -20.35 -13.61
CA MET A 255 -5.34 -20.15 -14.56
C MET A 255 -6.28 -21.35 -14.63
N LYS A 256 -5.75 -22.58 -14.60
CA LYS A 256 -6.55 -23.83 -14.58
C LYS A 256 -7.54 -23.85 -13.40
N HIS A 257 -7.23 -23.14 -12.34
CA HIS A 257 -8.00 -23.09 -11.10
C HIS A 257 -8.57 -21.69 -10.82
N VAL A 258 -8.73 -20.85 -11.85
CA VAL A 258 -9.27 -19.49 -11.70
C VAL A 258 -10.68 -19.47 -11.08
N GLU A 259 -11.52 -20.45 -11.43
CA GLU A 259 -12.88 -20.63 -10.92
C GLU A 259 -12.94 -21.24 -9.51
N LYS A 260 -11.79 -21.61 -8.93
CA LYS A 260 -11.68 -22.10 -7.55
C LYS A 260 -11.32 -20.96 -6.61
N ASP A 261 -11.52 -21.17 -5.32
CA ASP A 261 -11.10 -20.19 -4.32
C ASP A 261 -9.57 -20.02 -4.28
N GLY A 262 -9.11 -18.92 -3.66
CA GLY A 262 -7.68 -18.61 -3.58
C GLY A 262 -6.85 -19.59 -2.75
N PHE A 263 -7.46 -20.28 -1.77
CA PHE A 263 -6.78 -21.27 -0.94
C PHE A 263 -6.49 -22.53 -1.75
N TYR A 264 -7.43 -23.01 -2.54
CA TYR A 264 -7.23 -24.15 -3.42
C TYR A 264 -6.10 -23.89 -4.42
N ARG A 265 -6.08 -22.71 -5.06
CA ARG A 265 -4.96 -22.33 -5.96
C ARG A 265 -3.62 -22.35 -5.23
N THR A 266 -3.60 -21.79 -4.02
CA THR A 266 -2.40 -21.75 -3.17
C THR A 266 -1.91 -23.16 -2.84
N GLU A 267 -2.81 -24.06 -2.46
CA GLU A 267 -2.48 -25.46 -2.15
C GLU A 267 -1.85 -26.17 -3.36
N GLN A 268 -2.45 -26.05 -4.54
CA GLN A 268 -1.93 -26.67 -5.76
C GLN A 268 -0.55 -26.10 -6.14
N ARG A 269 -0.39 -24.78 -6.02
CA ARG A 269 0.89 -24.10 -6.30
C ARG A 269 1.96 -24.54 -5.31
N ALA A 270 1.66 -24.57 -4.02
CA ALA A 270 2.59 -24.97 -2.98
C ALA A 270 3.09 -26.41 -3.18
N LYS A 271 2.19 -27.35 -3.54
CA LYS A 271 2.58 -28.73 -3.91
C LYS A 271 3.59 -28.72 -5.06
N LYS A 272 3.31 -27.95 -6.12
CA LYS A 272 4.22 -27.83 -7.26
C LYS A 272 5.56 -27.20 -6.86
N CYS A 273 5.54 -26.16 -6.03
CA CYS A 273 6.73 -25.48 -5.54
C CYS A 273 7.63 -26.37 -4.69
N ARG A 274 7.07 -27.23 -3.83
CA ARG A 274 7.82 -28.20 -3.01
C ARG A 274 8.59 -29.23 -3.84
N GLU A 275 8.12 -29.53 -5.06
CA GLU A 275 8.79 -30.45 -5.99
C GLU A 275 9.94 -29.77 -6.76
N LEU A 276 10.06 -28.44 -6.70
CA LEU A 276 11.10 -27.72 -7.41
C LEU A 276 12.43 -27.85 -6.68
N SER A 277 13.34 -28.63 -7.26
CA SER A 277 14.77 -28.43 -7.02
C SER A 277 15.26 -27.41 -8.03
N GLN A 278 15.71 -26.25 -7.55
CA GLN A 278 16.39 -25.31 -8.43
C GLN A 278 17.90 -25.43 -8.27
N GLY A 279 18.59 -25.36 -9.39
CA GLY A 279 20.04 -25.24 -9.40
C GLY A 279 20.46 -23.92 -8.75
N ASP A 280 21.33 -24.03 -7.75
CA ASP A 280 21.95 -22.91 -7.02
C ASP A 280 22.47 -21.80 -7.98
N LEU A 281 22.91 -22.17 -9.18
CA LEU A 281 23.38 -21.23 -10.20
C LEU A 281 22.29 -20.29 -10.74
N GLN A 282 21.08 -20.80 -11.02
CA GLN A 282 19.99 -19.96 -11.56
C GLN A 282 19.48 -18.99 -10.50
N PHE A 283 19.38 -19.47 -9.26
CA PHE A 283 19.07 -18.64 -8.10
C PHE A 283 20.07 -17.49 -7.97
N LYS A 284 21.38 -17.80 -7.91
CA LYS A 284 22.45 -16.80 -7.79
C LYS A 284 22.45 -15.78 -8.94
N ARG A 285 22.22 -16.21 -10.18
CA ARG A 285 22.12 -15.32 -11.34
C ARG A 285 20.96 -14.33 -11.21
N ASN A 286 19.80 -14.79 -10.79
CA ASN A 286 18.63 -13.92 -10.63
C ASN A 286 18.77 -12.98 -9.43
N VAL A 287 19.36 -13.43 -8.32
CA VAL A 287 19.75 -12.52 -7.22
C VAL A 287 20.69 -11.43 -7.75
N ALA A 288 21.76 -11.79 -8.47
CA ALA A 288 22.71 -10.81 -9.01
C ALA A 288 22.02 -9.82 -9.96
N LYS A 289 21.13 -10.30 -10.84
CA LYS A 289 20.36 -9.46 -11.76
C LYS A 289 19.49 -8.45 -11.02
N VAL A 290 18.67 -8.91 -10.07
CA VAL A 290 17.78 -8.03 -9.29
C VAL A 290 18.59 -7.05 -8.45
N SER A 291 19.68 -7.50 -7.83
CA SER A 291 20.57 -6.64 -7.04
C SER A 291 21.21 -5.54 -7.88
N ALA A 292 21.68 -5.87 -9.09
CA ALA A 292 22.25 -4.89 -10.02
C ALA A 292 21.20 -3.87 -10.50
N GLN A 293 19.96 -4.33 -10.79
CA GLN A 293 18.85 -3.43 -11.13
C GLN A 293 18.46 -2.51 -9.97
N MET A 294 18.47 -3.02 -8.74
CA MET A 294 18.22 -2.20 -7.55
C MET A 294 19.35 -1.19 -7.32
N ALA A 295 20.59 -1.62 -7.49
CA ALA A 295 21.77 -0.77 -7.39
C ALA A 295 21.69 0.38 -8.40
N SER A 296 21.34 0.11 -9.67
CA SER A 296 21.22 1.17 -10.68
C SER A 296 20.17 2.22 -10.32
N HIS A 297 19.02 1.82 -9.75
CA HIS A 297 18.02 2.76 -9.25
C HIS A 297 18.51 3.57 -8.05
N LEU A 298 19.26 2.96 -7.14
CA LEU A 298 19.76 3.63 -5.93
C LEU A 298 20.99 4.49 -6.21
N ARG A 299 21.68 4.28 -7.32
CA ARG A 299 22.89 5.02 -7.70
C ARG A 299 22.65 6.51 -7.76
N PHE A 300 21.54 6.92 -8.37
CA PHE A 300 21.15 8.33 -8.41
C PHE A 300 21.01 8.92 -7.00
N LEU A 301 20.28 8.24 -6.10
CA LEU A 301 20.11 8.71 -4.71
C LEU A 301 21.43 8.74 -3.95
N TYR A 302 22.33 7.79 -4.25
CA TYR A 302 23.66 7.74 -3.64
C TYR A 302 24.52 8.92 -4.09
N ASP A 303 24.53 9.25 -5.38
CA ASP A 303 25.30 10.36 -5.93
C ASP A 303 24.79 11.73 -5.43
N LEU A 304 23.55 11.81 -4.91
CA LEU A 304 23.05 13.00 -4.21
C LEU A 304 23.62 13.19 -2.80
N ASN A 305 24.37 12.24 -2.24
CA ASN A 305 24.92 12.33 -0.89
C ASN A 305 26.32 12.95 -0.87
N VAL A 306 26.65 13.67 0.21
CA VAL A 306 28.02 14.13 0.45
C VAL A 306 28.87 12.94 0.90
N HIS A 307 29.79 12.51 0.05
CA HIS A 307 30.82 11.54 0.42
C HIS A 307 31.92 12.20 1.28
N VAL A 308 31.58 12.72 2.47
CA VAL A 308 32.62 13.21 3.39
C VAL A 308 33.24 12.02 4.13
N ALA A 309 34.36 11.52 3.59
CA ALA A 309 35.31 10.74 4.36
C ALA A 309 35.97 11.64 5.42
N LYS A 310 35.29 11.89 6.56
CA LYS A 310 36.00 12.43 7.75
C LYS A 310 36.86 11.37 8.43
N ASP A 311 36.60 10.10 8.13
CA ASP A 311 37.40 8.97 8.55
C ASP A 311 37.74 8.12 7.32
N PRO A 312 38.97 8.18 6.78
CA PRO A 312 39.38 7.35 5.65
C PRO A 312 39.30 5.84 5.94
N LYS A 313 39.05 5.42 7.19
CA LYS A 313 38.78 4.02 7.57
C LYS A 313 37.30 3.62 7.52
N LYS A 314 36.38 4.56 7.26
CA LYS A 314 34.93 4.33 7.14
C LYS A 314 34.34 4.97 5.88
N THR A 315 35.13 5.01 4.81
CA THR A 315 34.60 5.37 3.50
C THR A 315 33.85 4.14 3.01
N TYR A 316 32.52 4.20 2.97
CA TYR A 316 31.72 3.14 2.40
C TYR A 316 31.78 3.28 0.90
N TYR A 317 32.27 2.23 0.25
CA TYR A 317 32.37 2.19 -1.19
C TYR A 317 31.04 1.68 -1.77
N TRP A 318 30.74 2.09 -3.00
CA TRP A 318 29.52 1.65 -3.69
C TRP A 318 29.47 0.12 -3.83
N GLU A 319 30.64 -0.50 -3.91
CA GLU A 319 30.85 -1.94 -3.95
C GLU A 319 30.38 -2.64 -2.65
N ASP A 320 30.49 -1.97 -1.49
CA ASP A 320 29.98 -2.51 -0.23
C ASP A 320 28.44 -2.48 -0.19
N LEU A 321 27.86 -1.40 -0.73
CA LEU A 321 26.41 -1.25 -0.91
C LEU A 321 25.85 -2.34 -1.85
N GLU A 322 26.51 -2.60 -2.97
CA GLU A 322 26.11 -3.65 -3.91
C GLU A 322 26.13 -5.04 -3.25
N ARG A 323 27.13 -5.31 -2.40
CA ARG A 323 27.19 -6.56 -1.62
C ARG A 323 26.05 -6.67 -0.62
N GLU A 324 25.75 -5.60 0.12
CA GLU A 324 24.61 -5.60 1.05
C GLU A 324 23.26 -5.77 0.33
N LEU A 325 23.08 -5.16 -0.84
CA LEU A 325 21.90 -5.39 -1.69
C LEU A 325 21.79 -6.86 -2.10
N TYR A 326 22.91 -7.49 -2.49
CA TYR A 326 22.93 -8.91 -2.81
C TYR A 326 22.46 -9.78 -1.64
N ASP A 327 22.91 -9.47 -0.42
CA ASP A 327 22.50 -10.19 0.78
C ASP A 327 21.01 -9.99 1.10
N ILE A 328 20.51 -8.75 0.98
CA ILE A 328 19.08 -8.40 1.15
C ILE A 328 18.22 -9.17 0.14
N VAL A 329 18.58 -9.13 -1.14
CA VAL A 329 17.83 -9.81 -2.21
C VAL A 329 17.89 -11.32 -2.01
N THR A 330 19.04 -11.87 -1.61
CA THR A 330 19.17 -13.31 -1.31
C THR A 330 18.25 -13.72 -0.18
N PHE A 331 18.24 -12.96 0.92
CA PHE A 331 17.39 -13.24 2.07
C PHE A 331 15.91 -13.19 1.69
N ALA A 332 15.47 -12.12 1.00
CA ALA A 332 14.10 -11.96 0.53
C ALA A 332 13.70 -13.05 -0.47
N ALA A 333 14.61 -13.48 -1.34
CA ALA A 333 14.37 -14.52 -2.33
C ALA A 333 14.12 -15.89 -1.68
N LYS A 334 14.94 -16.27 -0.70
CA LYS A 334 14.73 -17.50 0.07
C LYS A 334 13.41 -17.42 0.86
N LEU A 335 13.14 -16.28 1.49
CA LEU A 335 11.89 -16.05 2.22
C LEU A 335 10.66 -16.17 1.31
N SER A 336 10.72 -15.59 0.10
CA SER A 336 9.67 -15.70 -0.91
C SER A 336 9.42 -17.15 -1.31
N GLN A 337 10.47 -17.94 -1.56
CA GLN A 337 10.33 -19.37 -1.89
C GLN A 337 9.69 -20.17 -0.74
N GLU A 338 10.09 -19.92 0.51
CA GLU A 338 9.48 -20.56 1.68
C GLU A 338 7.99 -20.21 1.82
N MET A 339 7.63 -18.94 1.63
CA MET A 339 6.22 -18.50 1.62
C MET A 339 5.40 -19.20 0.54
N ARG A 340 5.98 -19.46 -0.65
CA ARG A 340 5.30 -20.15 -1.76
C ARG A 340 5.12 -21.64 -1.54
N CYS A 341 5.88 -22.25 -0.62
CA CYS A 341 5.74 -23.65 -0.25
C CYS A 341 4.66 -23.89 0.82
N VAL A 342 4.07 -22.85 1.41
CA VAL A 342 2.98 -22.96 2.38
C VAL A 342 1.64 -23.10 1.64
N ASP A 343 0.89 -24.17 1.92
CA ASP A 343 -0.34 -24.54 1.21
C ASP A 343 -1.63 -24.03 1.87
N ASP A 344 -1.56 -23.68 3.16
CA ASP A 344 -2.70 -23.30 3.99
C ASP A 344 -2.83 -21.77 4.21
N VAL A 345 -1.95 -20.96 3.60
CA VAL A 345 -1.89 -19.50 3.81
C VAL A 345 -1.84 -18.73 2.51
N VAL A 346 -2.77 -17.77 2.36
CA VAL A 346 -2.67 -16.73 1.34
C VAL A 346 -2.02 -15.50 1.93
N TYR A 347 -0.79 -15.21 1.52
CA TYR A 347 -0.08 -13.99 1.89
C TYR A 347 -0.52 -12.82 1.02
N TYR A 348 -0.89 -11.72 1.66
CA TYR A 348 -1.37 -10.51 1.02
C TYR A 348 -0.60 -9.29 1.51
N TRP A 349 -0.06 -8.54 0.56
CA TRP A 349 0.60 -7.27 0.84
C TRP A 349 -0.46 -6.18 1.02
N SER A 350 -0.64 -5.73 2.25
CA SER A 350 -1.63 -4.71 2.57
C SER A 350 -1.26 -3.39 1.89
N PRO A 351 -2.19 -2.75 1.16
CA PRO A 351 -1.93 -1.45 0.58
C PRO A 351 -1.76 -0.41 1.70
N THR A 352 -0.82 0.50 1.48
CA THR A 352 -0.67 1.71 2.27
C THR A 352 -0.49 2.85 1.29
N PHE A 353 -1.29 3.88 1.44
CA PHE A 353 -1.31 4.99 0.51
C PHE A 353 -0.48 6.14 1.06
N LYS A 354 0.20 6.84 0.14
CA LYS A 354 0.69 8.19 0.45
C LYS A 354 -0.50 9.06 0.84
N ASP A 355 -0.31 9.92 1.84
CA ASP A 355 -1.34 10.77 2.43
C ASP A 355 -2.40 10.05 3.27
N GLU A 356 -2.27 8.75 3.50
CA GLU A 356 -3.18 8.02 4.37
C GLU A 356 -3.00 8.45 5.83
N GLU A 357 -4.09 8.54 6.59
CA GLU A 357 -4.01 8.76 8.03
C GLU A 357 -3.30 7.58 8.72
N PHE A 358 -2.43 7.91 9.67
CA PHE A 358 -1.66 6.92 10.41
C PHE A 358 -2.56 6.05 11.27
N GLU A 359 -2.51 4.74 11.03
CA GLU A 359 -3.26 3.75 11.79
C GLU A 359 -2.29 2.81 12.55
N PRO A 360 -2.10 2.99 13.88
CA PRO A 360 -1.11 2.23 14.66
C PRO A 360 -1.32 0.71 14.63
N ALA A 361 -2.55 0.26 14.38
CA ALA A 361 -2.88 -1.16 14.29
C ALA A 361 -2.18 -1.85 13.12
N ARG A 362 -2.00 -1.15 11.99
CA ARG A 362 -1.39 -1.70 10.75
C ARG A 362 -0.12 -0.99 10.30
N MET A 363 0.25 0.13 10.93
CA MET A 363 1.41 0.92 10.55
C MET A 363 2.39 1.13 11.72
N GLU A 364 3.67 1.24 11.38
CA GLU A 364 4.76 1.64 12.27
C GLU A 364 5.36 2.96 11.79
N CYS A 365 5.56 3.90 12.71
CA CYS A 365 6.09 5.22 12.40
C CYS A 365 7.63 5.26 12.51
N TYR A 366 8.29 5.50 11.37
CA TYR A 366 9.74 5.59 11.26
C TYR A 366 10.32 6.79 12.03
N ASN A 367 9.66 7.94 11.92
CA ASN A 367 10.09 9.21 12.50
C ASN A 367 9.26 9.59 13.74
N LEU A 368 8.86 8.62 14.57
CA LEU A 368 7.98 8.85 15.72
C LEU A 368 8.49 9.95 16.66
N ALA A 369 9.78 9.97 16.96
CA ALA A 369 10.39 11.00 17.81
C ALA A 369 10.25 12.41 17.21
N ASP A 370 10.38 12.54 15.89
CA ASP A 370 10.20 13.80 15.18
C ASP A 370 8.73 14.25 15.20
N MET A 371 7.81 13.30 14.98
CA MET A 371 6.36 13.54 15.03
C MET A 371 5.90 14.03 16.41
N ILE A 372 6.41 13.42 17.49
CA ILE A 372 6.11 13.84 18.87
C ILE A 372 6.67 15.25 19.12
N THR A 373 7.91 15.50 18.70
CA THR A 373 8.57 16.80 18.92
C THR A 373 7.88 17.94 18.19
N LYS A 374 7.42 17.68 16.95
CA LYS A 374 6.71 18.64 16.11
C LYS A 374 5.19 18.57 16.27
N SER A 375 4.69 17.89 17.32
CA SER A 375 3.26 17.69 17.51
C SER A 375 2.52 19.03 17.60
N PRO A 376 1.43 19.23 16.84
CA PRO A 376 0.63 20.44 16.94
C PRO A 376 -0.25 20.46 18.19
N TYR A 377 -0.26 19.35 18.95
CA TYR A 377 -1.03 19.20 20.18
C TYR A 377 -0.21 19.56 21.42
N ARG A 378 -0.85 20.20 22.39
CA ARG A 378 -0.32 20.41 23.74
C ARG A 378 -1.15 19.63 24.75
N LYS A 379 -0.47 19.04 25.73
CA LYS A 379 -1.16 18.46 26.89
C LYS A 379 -1.69 19.59 27.75
N LYS A 380 -3.00 19.62 27.97
CA LYS A 380 -3.68 20.55 28.87
C LYS A 380 -4.56 19.74 29.81
N LYS A 381 -4.56 20.11 31.09
CA LYS A 381 -5.52 19.54 32.04
C LYS A 381 -6.90 20.11 31.78
N VAL A 382 -7.84 19.25 31.38
CA VAL A 382 -9.26 19.55 31.26
C VAL A 382 -9.96 18.59 32.21
N ASP A 383 -10.67 19.12 33.20
CA ASP A 383 -11.37 18.35 34.24
C ASP A 383 -10.48 17.33 34.98
N GLY A 384 -9.25 17.75 35.29
CA GLY A 384 -8.27 16.93 36.01
C GLY A 384 -7.60 15.84 35.17
N ARG A 385 -7.98 15.66 33.89
CA ARG A 385 -7.39 14.71 32.95
C ARG A 385 -6.49 15.43 31.96
N ASP A 386 -5.36 14.81 31.61
CA ASP A 386 -4.48 15.33 30.57
C ASP A 386 -5.11 15.08 29.18
N THR A 387 -5.57 16.14 28.54
CA THR A 387 -6.17 16.11 27.19
C THR A 387 -5.23 16.77 26.19
N ALA A 388 -5.11 16.18 24.99
CA ALA A 388 -4.41 16.78 23.88
C ALA A 388 -5.27 17.89 23.25
N VAL A 389 -4.79 19.13 23.28
CA VAL A 389 -5.47 20.30 22.71
C VAL A 389 -4.62 20.90 21.61
N LEU A 390 -5.22 21.14 20.45
CA LEU A 390 -4.55 21.69 19.29
C LEU A 390 -4.11 23.15 19.54
N HIS A 391 -2.86 23.49 19.22
CA HIS A 391 -2.35 24.85 19.39
C HIS A 391 -2.91 25.82 18.34
N GLU A 392 -3.06 25.36 17.10
CA GLU A 392 -3.52 26.14 15.95
C GLU A 392 -4.58 25.35 15.19
N PRO A 393 -5.88 25.71 15.28
CA PRO A 393 -6.98 24.94 14.71
C PRO A 393 -6.95 24.82 13.18
N ASP A 394 -6.27 25.74 12.50
CA ASP A 394 -6.31 25.88 11.04
C ASP A 394 -5.13 25.19 10.30
N LYS A 395 -4.22 24.53 11.02
CA LYS A 395 -3.10 23.82 10.41
C LYS A 395 -3.30 22.31 10.47
N GLY A 396 -2.89 21.62 9.41
CA GLY A 396 -2.97 20.16 9.28
C GLY A 396 -2.53 19.45 10.56
N HIS A 397 -3.50 18.80 11.21
CA HIS A 397 -3.39 18.22 12.55
C HIS A 397 -3.43 16.69 12.53
N GLU A 398 -3.58 16.10 11.35
CA GLU A 398 -3.61 14.67 11.14
C GLU A 398 -2.18 14.16 10.91
N ALA A 399 -1.83 13.04 11.53
CA ALA A 399 -0.58 12.36 11.23
C ALA A 399 -0.79 11.54 9.95
N ILE A 400 -0.21 11.97 8.83
CA ILE A 400 -0.41 11.35 7.51
C ILE A 400 0.88 10.78 6.96
N VAL A 401 0.76 9.76 6.10
CA VAL A 401 1.90 9.11 5.45
C VAL A 401 2.56 10.05 4.44
N ARG A 402 3.82 10.41 4.68
CA ARG A 402 4.68 11.14 3.73
C ARG A 402 5.41 10.20 2.79
N ILE A 403 5.98 9.14 3.32
CA ILE A 403 6.71 8.11 2.56
C ILE A 403 6.28 6.73 3.05
N VAL A 404 5.97 5.83 2.11
CA VAL A 404 5.79 4.41 2.38
C VAL A 404 7.16 3.73 2.31
N LEU A 405 7.64 3.16 3.41
CA LEU A 405 8.97 2.55 3.49
C LEU A 405 8.92 1.04 3.25
N SER A 406 7.88 0.38 3.76
CA SER A 406 7.59 -1.03 3.47
C SER A 406 6.10 -1.29 3.59
N LEU A 407 5.57 -2.19 2.76
CA LEU A 407 4.17 -2.62 2.86
C LEU A 407 4.01 -3.66 3.97
N GLY A 408 2.86 -3.64 4.63
CA GLY A 408 2.47 -4.66 5.58
C GLY A 408 2.14 -5.98 4.91
N LEU A 409 2.23 -7.06 5.67
CA LEU A 409 1.96 -8.43 5.23
C LEU A 409 0.87 -9.04 6.10
N ILE A 410 -0.20 -9.52 5.47
CA ILE A 410 -1.32 -10.19 6.12
C ILE A 410 -1.33 -11.65 5.66
N ALA A 411 -1.47 -12.57 6.61
CA ALA A 411 -1.73 -13.98 6.35
C ALA A 411 -3.23 -14.25 6.46
N TYR A 412 -3.83 -14.74 5.39
CA TYR A 412 -5.19 -15.28 5.39
C TYR A 412 -5.10 -16.80 5.47
N ARG A 413 -5.86 -17.42 6.38
CA ARG A 413 -5.93 -18.88 6.54
C ARG A 413 -7.38 -19.35 6.40
N LYS A 414 -7.56 -20.54 5.81
CA LYS A 414 -8.88 -21.14 5.66
C LYS A 414 -9.42 -21.59 7.02
N GLY A 415 -10.70 -21.34 7.27
CA GLY A 415 -11.39 -21.65 8.52
C GLY A 415 -11.11 -20.67 9.65
N GLY A 416 -11.90 -20.75 10.70
CA GLY A 416 -11.77 -19.95 11.92
C GLY A 416 -10.78 -20.52 12.95
N GLY A 417 -10.27 -21.74 12.75
CA GLY A 417 -9.26 -22.37 13.60
C GLY A 417 -9.75 -22.67 15.02
N ASP A 418 -8.82 -22.89 15.94
CA ASP A 418 -9.10 -23.27 17.34
C ASP A 418 -10.02 -22.25 18.04
N LEU A 419 -9.84 -20.95 17.76
CA LEU A 419 -10.68 -19.91 18.35
C LEU A 419 -12.15 -20.04 17.91
N ALA A 420 -12.41 -20.29 16.63
CA ALA A 420 -13.77 -20.51 16.16
C ALA A 420 -14.36 -21.80 16.72
N GLU A 421 -13.56 -22.86 16.88
CA GLU A 421 -14.03 -24.05 17.57
C GLU A 421 -14.40 -23.77 19.03
N ILE A 422 -13.58 -22.99 19.74
CA ILE A 422 -13.83 -22.60 21.14
C ILE A 422 -15.10 -21.75 21.21
N LEU A 423 -15.26 -20.76 20.32
CA LEU A 423 -16.46 -19.92 20.28
C LEU A 423 -17.71 -20.74 19.95
N LEU A 424 -17.66 -21.62 18.95
CA LEU A 424 -18.78 -22.51 18.62
C LEU A 424 -19.10 -23.50 19.75
N LYS A 425 -18.08 -24.00 20.48
CA LYS A 425 -18.27 -24.83 21.68
C LYS A 425 -18.94 -24.03 22.79
N ASN A 426 -18.44 -22.82 23.07
CA ASN A 426 -18.98 -21.91 24.07
C ASN A 426 -20.42 -21.53 23.76
N GLU A 427 -20.73 -21.20 22.51
CA GLU A 427 -22.10 -20.91 22.05
C GLU A 427 -23.02 -22.11 22.22
N ARG A 428 -22.55 -23.34 21.91
CA ARG A 428 -23.32 -24.57 22.14
C ARG A 428 -23.59 -24.80 23.63
N THR A 429 -22.61 -24.57 24.49
CA THR A 429 -22.76 -24.74 25.95
C THR A 429 -23.58 -23.63 26.61
N GLN A 430 -23.49 -22.38 26.13
CA GLN A 430 -24.28 -21.25 26.64
C GLN A 430 -25.73 -21.29 26.12
N ALA A 431 -25.97 -21.90 24.96
CA ALA A 431 -27.31 -22.05 24.38
C ALA A 431 -28.29 -22.89 25.22
N ASP A 432 -27.80 -23.69 26.17
CA ASP A 432 -28.67 -24.52 27.03
C ASP A 432 -29.07 -23.80 28.34
N GLY A 433 -28.43 -22.67 28.70
CA GLY A 433 -28.73 -21.91 29.94
C GLY A 433 -29.15 -20.44 29.72
N GLU A 434 -28.55 -19.72 28.76
CA GLU A 434 -28.75 -18.27 28.56
C GLU A 434 -29.66 -17.91 27.39
N ALA A 435 -30.11 -18.88 26.60
CA ALA A 435 -30.96 -18.66 25.43
C ALA A 435 -32.30 -17.94 25.75
N LYS A 436 -32.70 -17.83 27.02
CA LYS A 436 -33.88 -17.05 27.45
C LYS A 436 -33.61 -15.54 27.63
N ARG A 437 -32.34 -15.12 27.82
CA ARG A 437 -31.97 -13.71 28.10
C ARG A 437 -31.61 -12.90 26.85
N LEU A 438 -31.44 -13.55 25.71
CA LEU A 438 -31.10 -12.88 24.46
C LEU A 438 -32.34 -12.20 23.83
N PRO A 439 -32.15 -11.06 23.13
CA PRO A 439 -33.20 -10.43 22.33
C PRO A 439 -33.89 -11.39 21.34
N PRO A 440 -35.20 -11.21 21.04
CA PRO A 440 -35.98 -12.12 20.18
C PRO A 440 -35.39 -12.36 18.78
N ASP A 441 -34.84 -11.32 18.17
CA ASP A 441 -34.17 -11.32 16.86
C ASP A 441 -32.88 -12.15 16.87
N VAL A 442 -32.05 -12.01 17.91
CA VAL A 442 -30.83 -12.81 18.10
C VAL A 442 -31.17 -14.29 18.33
N ARG A 443 -32.25 -14.57 19.08
CA ARG A 443 -32.75 -15.94 19.28
C ARG A 443 -33.24 -16.56 17.97
N HIS A 444 -33.99 -15.80 17.17
CA HIS A 444 -34.48 -16.24 15.87
C HIS A 444 -33.34 -16.50 14.88
N ALA A 445 -32.33 -15.62 14.84
CA ALA A 445 -31.14 -15.84 14.01
C ALA A 445 -30.35 -17.10 14.46
N ARG A 446 -30.23 -17.31 15.78
CA ARG A 446 -29.58 -18.51 16.34
C ARG A 446 -30.36 -19.80 16.11
N SER A 447 -31.70 -19.79 16.20
CA SER A 447 -32.52 -20.97 15.91
C SER A 447 -32.44 -21.35 14.43
N LEU A 448 -32.44 -20.37 13.53
CA LEU A 448 -32.20 -20.60 12.10
C LEU A 448 -30.83 -21.21 11.82
N SER A 449 -29.79 -20.84 12.58
CA SER A 449 -28.45 -21.44 12.45
C SER A 449 -28.37 -22.85 13.06
N ARG A 450 -29.06 -23.10 14.18
CA ARG A 450 -29.08 -24.39 14.89
C ARG A 450 -29.84 -25.48 14.12
N ASP A 451 -30.96 -25.10 13.47
CA ASP A 451 -31.82 -25.98 12.67
C ASP A 451 -31.47 -25.94 11.17
N SER A 452 -30.45 -25.16 10.79
CA SER A 452 -29.91 -25.19 9.43
C SER A 452 -29.33 -26.57 9.13
N PRO A 453 -29.61 -27.16 7.95
CA PRO A 453 -28.90 -28.36 7.48
C PRO A 453 -27.39 -28.12 7.29
N HIS A 454 -26.95 -26.85 7.33
CA HIS A 454 -25.54 -26.45 7.39
C HIS A 454 -25.23 -25.92 8.80
N LYS A 455 -24.79 -26.82 9.69
CA LYS A 455 -24.21 -26.44 10.97
C LYS A 455 -22.86 -25.77 10.72
N LEU A 456 -22.73 -24.52 11.15
CA LEU A 456 -21.45 -23.81 11.12
C LEU A 456 -20.37 -24.66 11.81
N THR A 457 -19.25 -24.84 11.12
CA THR A 457 -18.06 -25.55 11.64
C THR A 457 -16.89 -24.57 11.76
N GLY A 458 -15.90 -24.91 12.60
CA GLY A 458 -14.66 -24.12 12.70
C GLY A 458 -13.84 -24.10 11.40
N GLU A 459 -14.18 -24.94 10.43
CA GLU A 459 -13.55 -25.02 9.11
C GLU A 459 -14.11 -23.99 8.12
N GLU A 460 -15.24 -23.35 8.45
CA GLU A 460 -15.87 -22.34 7.62
C GLU A 460 -15.27 -20.95 7.85
N GLY A 461 -15.34 -20.10 6.82
CA GLY A 461 -14.79 -18.76 6.84
C GLY A 461 -13.27 -18.71 6.62
N PHE A 462 -12.67 -17.60 7.06
CA PHE A 462 -11.23 -17.40 7.05
C PHE A 462 -10.83 -16.59 8.27
N ARG A 463 -9.60 -16.79 8.74
CA ARG A 463 -8.97 -15.95 9.76
C ARG A 463 -7.83 -15.17 9.16
N THR A 464 -7.51 -14.04 9.78
CA THR A 464 -6.45 -13.15 9.34
C THR A 464 -5.47 -12.91 10.47
N ARG A 465 -4.19 -12.80 10.12
CA ARG A 465 -3.12 -12.40 11.04
C ARG A 465 -2.26 -11.35 10.34
N LEU A 466 -2.03 -10.22 11.01
CA LEU A 466 -1.02 -9.27 10.58
C LEU A 466 0.35 -9.85 10.93
N ILE A 467 1.11 -10.22 9.90
CA ILE A 467 2.48 -10.75 10.05
C ILE A 467 3.47 -9.60 10.24
N CYS A 468 3.27 -8.52 9.50
CA CYS A 468 4.17 -7.37 9.53
C CYS A 468 3.37 -6.09 9.26
N LYS A 469 3.54 -5.06 10.09
CA LYS A 469 2.94 -3.74 9.86
C LYS A 469 3.61 -3.05 8.66
N SER A 470 2.92 -2.13 8.01
CA SER A 470 3.56 -1.22 7.06
C SER A 470 4.52 -0.30 7.83
N ALA A 471 5.71 -0.04 7.30
CA ALA A 471 6.60 0.99 7.84
C ALA A 471 6.38 2.27 7.04
N VAL A 472 6.15 3.39 7.73
CA VAL A 472 5.84 4.67 7.12
C VAL A 472 6.61 5.81 7.78
N GLN A 473 7.03 6.79 6.99
CA GLN A 473 7.44 8.09 7.49
C GLN A 473 6.23 8.99 7.44
N LEU A 474 5.93 9.62 8.57
CA LEU A 474 4.78 10.49 8.73
C LEU A 474 5.17 11.97 8.62
N GLN A 475 4.18 12.79 8.34
CA GLN A 475 4.22 14.24 8.51
C GLN A 475 2.89 14.70 9.14
N TRP A 476 2.88 15.87 9.75
CA TRP A 476 1.64 16.53 10.13
C TRP A 476 1.03 17.20 8.90
N GLY A 477 -0.25 16.95 8.65
CA GLY A 477 -0.94 17.45 7.47
C GLY A 477 -2.44 17.19 7.52
N GLN A 478 -3.05 17.11 6.34
CA GLN A 478 -4.46 16.82 6.17
C GLN A 478 -4.60 15.76 5.08
N GLN A 479 -5.27 14.66 5.41
CA GLN A 479 -5.54 13.58 4.48
C GLN A 479 -6.46 14.07 3.37
N ARG A 480 -6.06 13.84 2.11
CA ARG A 480 -6.90 14.11 0.95
C ARG A 480 -8.20 13.33 0.96
N LEU A 481 -9.25 13.98 0.50
CA LEU A 481 -10.59 13.42 0.35
C LEU A 481 -10.59 12.14 -0.48
N LEU A 482 -9.74 12.08 -1.53
CA LEU A 482 -9.64 10.89 -2.36
C LEU A 482 -9.16 9.68 -1.55
N THR A 483 -8.11 9.82 -0.75
CA THR A 483 -7.56 8.70 0.03
C THR A 483 -8.49 8.32 1.18
N ARG A 484 -9.19 9.29 1.76
CA ARG A 484 -10.21 9.05 2.80
C ARG A 484 -11.46 8.34 2.28
N GLN A 485 -11.87 8.63 1.04
CA GLN A 485 -13.11 8.08 0.46
C GLN A 485 -12.87 6.97 -0.57
N ALA A 486 -11.64 6.66 -0.93
CA ALA A 486 -11.32 5.62 -1.91
C ALA A 486 -11.98 4.29 -1.53
N GLY A 487 -12.64 3.65 -2.50
CA GLY A 487 -13.36 2.38 -2.28
C GLY A 487 -14.70 2.50 -1.54
N THR A 488 -15.06 3.67 -0.99
CA THR A 488 -16.38 3.87 -0.36
C THR A 488 -17.50 3.97 -1.40
N SER A 489 -18.75 3.75 -0.95
CA SER A 489 -19.95 3.95 -1.78
C SER A 489 -20.03 5.37 -2.35
N THR A 490 -19.55 6.37 -1.60
CA THR A 490 -19.47 7.77 -2.03
C THR A 490 -18.52 7.94 -3.22
N HIS A 491 -17.32 7.36 -3.14
CA HIS A 491 -16.36 7.42 -4.25
C HIS A 491 -16.85 6.63 -5.47
N ILE A 492 -17.36 5.42 -5.27
CA ILE A 492 -17.94 4.60 -6.34
C ILE A 492 -19.12 5.33 -7.00
N GLY A 493 -19.96 6.01 -6.22
CA GLY A 493 -21.07 6.82 -6.72
C GLY A 493 -20.60 8.01 -7.55
N ALA A 494 -19.55 8.72 -7.11
CA ALA A 494 -18.94 9.82 -7.85
C ALA A 494 -18.37 9.35 -9.21
N VAL A 495 -17.63 8.23 -9.21
CA VAL A 495 -17.11 7.61 -10.43
C VAL A 495 -18.23 7.21 -11.39
N ARG A 496 -19.28 6.55 -10.88
CA ARG A 496 -20.44 6.15 -11.71
C ARG A 496 -21.18 7.33 -12.32
N LYS A 497 -21.20 8.48 -11.64
CA LYS A 497 -21.82 9.71 -12.11
C LYS A 497 -20.87 10.59 -12.94
N ASN A 498 -19.62 10.17 -13.11
CA ASN A 498 -18.54 10.96 -13.71
C ASN A 498 -18.36 12.35 -13.06
N ASP A 499 -18.65 12.47 -11.76
CA ASP A 499 -18.51 13.72 -10.99
C ASP A 499 -17.32 13.60 -10.03
N MET A 500 -16.11 13.75 -10.59
CA MET A 500 -14.85 13.68 -9.86
C MET A 500 -14.32 15.07 -9.45
N SER A 501 -15.10 16.12 -9.69
CA SER A 501 -14.72 17.53 -9.52
C SER A 501 -14.14 17.82 -8.13
N LYS A 502 -14.78 17.34 -7.07
CA LYS A 502 -14.32 17.53 -5.68
C LYS A 502 -12.93 16.93 -5.41
N TYR A 503 -12.59 15.78 -6.02
CA TYR A 503 -11.28 15.15 -5.85
C TYR A 503 -10.20 15.84 -6.69
N VAL A 504 -10.58 16.40 -7.84
CA VAL A 504 -9.67 17.22 -8.66
C VAL A 504 -9.30 18.50 -7.92
N ASN A 505 -10.29 19.16 -7.30
CA ASN A 505 -10.06 20.36 -6.50
C ASN A 505 -9.18 20.08 -5.28
N ASP A 506 -9.39 18.95 -4.60
CA ASP A 506 -8.58 18.48 -3.48
C ASP A 506 -7.13 18.15 -3.87
N ARG A 507 -6.87 17.87 -5.16
CA ARG A 507 -5.52 17.67 -5.73
C ARG A 507 -4.86 18.98 -6.20
N ALA A 508 -5.52 20.14 -6.08
CA ALA A 508 -4.94 21.40 -6.55
C ALA A 508 -3.59 21.70 -5.84
N GLY A 509 -2.58 22.10 -6.61
CA GLY A 509 -1.22 22.38 -6.10
C GLY A 509 -0.30 21.15 -6.07
N PHE A 510 -0.85 19.95 -5.98
CA PHE A 510 -0.06 18.72 -5.98
C PHE A 510 0.52 18.43 -7.38
N VAL A 511 1.79 18.01 -7.41
CA VAL A 511 2.49 17.62 -8.63
C VAL A 511 3.00 16.20 -8.49
N GLU A 512 2.61 15.31 -9.39
CA GLU A 512 3.15 13.94 -9.43
C GLU A 512 4.51 13.94 -10.12
N LEU A 513 5.48 13.21 -9.57
CA LEU A 513 6.83 13.16 -10.14
C LEU A 513 6.85 12.57 -11.55
N PHE A 514 5.98 11.58 -11.81
CA PHE A 514 5.87 10.98 -13.14
C PHE A 514 5.30 11.96 -14.17
N ASP A 515 4.40 12.87 -13.78
CA ASP A 515 3.89 13.93 -14.67
C ASP A 515 4.99 14.93 -15.02
N VAL A 516 5.98 15.14 -14.14
CA VAL A 516 7.17 15.94 -14.43
C VAL A 516 8.07 15.22 -15.43
N PHE A 517 8.32 13.93 -15.22
CA PHE A 517 9.09 13.10 -16.14
C PHE A 517 8.48 13.06 -17.56
N LEU A 518 7.16 12.89 -17.69
CA LEU A 518 6.50 12.88 -19.01
C LEU A 518 6.59 14.23 -19.75
N LYS A 519 6.76 15.34 -19.03
CA LYS A 519 6.99 16.66 -19.68
C LYS A 519 8.38 16.77 -20.27
N GLU A 520 9.39 16.17 -19.63
CA GLU A 520 10.76 16.10 -20.16
C GLU A 520 10.88 15.04 -21.28
N HIS A 521 10.06 13.99 -21.24
CA HIS A 521 10.04 12.90 -22.22
C HIS A 521 8.66 12.73 -22.90
N PRO A 522 8.20 13.67 -23.75
CA PRO A 522 6.86 13.62 -24.35
C PRO A 522 6.65 12.44 -25.32
N THR A 523 7.74 11.85 -25.81
CA THR A 523 7.72 10.65 -26.68
C THR A 523 7.64 9.36 -25.89
N TYR A 524 7.86 9.39 -24.57
CA TYR A 524 7.79 8.19 -23.74
C TYR A 524 6.36 7.63 -23.78
N ARG A 525 6.26 6.35 -24.12
CA ARG A 525 4.99 5.61 -24.10
C ARG A 525 5.04 4.64 -22.95
N VAL A 526 4.07 4.74 -22.04
CA VAL A 526 3.91 3.76 -20.96
C VAL A 526 3.71 2.38 -21.62
N PRO A 527 4.59 1.39 -21.34
CA PRO A 527 4.42 0.05 -21.87
C PRO A 527 3.07 -0.50 -21.42
N VAL A 528 2.17 -0.77 -22.37
CA VAL A 528 0.93 -1.49 -22.08
C VAL A 528 1.30 -2.96 -21.91
N PRO A 529 0.94 -3.61 -20.79
CA PRO A 529 1.15 -5.05 -20.64
C PRO A 529 0.50 -5.76 -21.83
N LYS A 530 1.28 -6.57 -22.57
CA LYS A 530 0.72 -7.42 -23.61
C LYS A 530 -0.24 -8.40 -22.94
N GLU A 531 -1.48 -8.47 -23.41
CA GLU A 531 -2.39 -9.53 -23.00
C GLU A 531 -1.72 -10.88 -23.27
N PRO A 532 -1.82 -11.86 -22.36
CA PRO A 532 -1.30 -13.19 -22.63
C PRO A 532 -2.02 -13.72 -23.87
N GLU A 533 -1.26 -14.10 -24.90
CA GLU A 533 -1.78 -14.85 -26.04
C GLU A 533 -2.29 -16.19 -25.49
N VAL A 534 -3.58 -16.23 -25.16
CA VAL A 534 -4.25 -17.48 -24.83
C VAL A 534 -4.45 -18.20 -26.16
N GLU A 535 -3.49 -19.05 -26.53
CA GLU A 535 -3.75 -20.07 -27.55
C GLU A 535 -4.97 -20.85 -27.09
N ALA A 536 -6.09 -20.66 -27.77
CA ALA A 536 -7.29 -21.42 -27.54
C ALA A 536 -6.95 -22.89 -27.75
N VAL A 537 -6.79 -23.63 -26.65
CA VAL A 537 -6.69 -25.08 -26.68
C VAL A 537 -8.05 -25.58 -27.16
N SER A 538 -8.19 -25.70 -28.48
CA SER A 538 -9.36 -26.29 -29.12
C SER A 538 -9.35 -27.79 -28.82
N GLY A 539 -9.86 -28.15 -27.65
CA GLY A 539 -10.19 -29.51 -27.30
C GLY A 539 -11.38 -30.01 -28.13
N ARG A 540 -11.16 -30.30 -29.41
CA ARG A 540 -12.00 -31.26 -30.14
C ARG A 540 -11.48 -32.65 -29.81
N GLY A 541 -11.99 -33.21 -28.71
CA GLY A 541 -11.91 -34.64 -28.47
C GLY A 541 -12.76 -35.38 -29.50
N LYS A 542 -12.16 -36.38 -30.15
CA LYS A 542 -12.85 -37.52 -30.75
C LYS A 542 -12.90 -38.64 -29.73
#